data_AF-A0A6L7TLM4-F1
#
_entry.id   AF-A0A6L7TLM4-F1
#
_cell.length_a   1.000
_cell.length_b   1.000
_cell.length_c   1.000
_cell.angle_alpha   90.00
_cell.angle_beta   90.00
_cell.angle_gamma   90.00
#
_symmetry.space_group_name_H-M   'P 1'
#
loop_
_entity.id
_entity.type
_entity.pdbx_description
1 polymer ?
#
loop_
_entity_poly.entity_id
_entity_poly.type
_entity_poly.pdbx_seq_one_letter_code
_entity_poly.pdbx_strand_id
1 'polypeptide(L)' 'MAPIISRNTETVTFSLPPPQAQRLREVAQEEDRTVSELLREAIRLYMEEREWRLKDRMQRRSRQANADETEAK' A
#
# COMPACT_ATOMS: atom_id res chain seq x y z
N MET A 1 12.18 -30.42 -16.19
CA MET A 1 12.93 -29.36 -15.48
C MET A 1 11.92 -28.49 -14.76
N ALA A 2 11.92 -28.49 -13.43
CA ALA A 2 11.03 -27.63 -12.64
C ALA A 2 11.50 -26.16 -12.75
N PRO A 3 10.60 -25.17 -12.82
CA PRO A 3 11.00 -23.78 -12.89
C PRO A 3 11.74 -23.38 -11.61
N ILE A 4 12.85 -22.67 -11.79
CA ILE A 4 13.61 -22.08 -10.71
C ILE A 4 12.69 -21.03 -10.08
N ILE A 5 12.23 -21.27 -8.85
CA ILE A 5 11.44 -20.28 -8.11
C ILE A 5 12.39 -19.12 -7.81
N SER A 6 12.36 -18.09 -8.66
CA SER A 6 13.03 -16.83 -8.43
C SER A 6 12.54 -16.27 -7.09
N ARG A 7 13.46 -15.77 -6.25
CA ARG A 7 13.10 -15.23 -4.93
C ARG A 7 12.00 -14.17 -5.11
N ASN A 8 10.84 -14.37 -4.50
CA ASN A 8 9.68 -13.46 -4.60
C ASN A 8 9.84 -12.19 -3.73
N THR A 9 11.07 -11.76 -3.47
CA THR A 9 11.36 -10.64 -2.57
C THR A 9 12.51 -9.83 -3.12
N GLU A 10 12.34 -8.50 -3.13
CA GLU A 10 13.36 -7.53 -3.49
C GLU A 10 13.74 -6.72 -2.24
N THR A 11 15.01 -6.35 -2.11
CA THR A 11 15.49 -5.56 -0.97
C THR A 11 15.40 -4.07 -1.29
N VAL A 12 14.78 -3.31 -0.40
CA VAL A 12 14.67 -1.85 -0.49
C VAL A 12 15.38 -1.22 0.70
N THR A 13 16.26 -0.27 0.44
CA THR A 13 17.01 0.47 1.47
C THR A 13 16.64 1.94 1.42
N PHE A 14 16.30 2.52 2.57
CA PHE A 14 16.00 3.94 2.71
C PHE A 14 16.41 4.45 4.08
N SER A 15 16.60 5.76 4.18
CA SER A 15 16.95 6.44 5.43
C SER A 15 15.71 7.03 6.09
N LEU A 16 15.66 6.98 7.42
CA LEU A 16 14.64 7.62 8.23
C LEU A 16 15.27 8.69 9.14
N PRO A 17 14.56 9.79 9.45
CA PRO A 17 14.94 10.67 10.54
C PRO A 17 15.15 9.87 11.83
N PRO A 18 16.19 10.17 12.64
CA PRO A 18 16.50 9.38 13.84
C PRO A 18 15.30 9.19 14.80
N PRO A 19 14.45 10.21 15.06
CA PRO A 19 13.26 10.02 15.90
C PRO A 19 12.26 9.01 15.32
N GLN A 20 12.09 8.99 13.99
CA GLN A 20 11.19 8.03 13.34
C GLN A 20 11.75 6.62 13.38
N ALA A 21 13.06 6.45 13.15
CA ALA A 21 13.71 5.15 13.26
C ALA A 21 13.60 4.58 14.69
N GLN A 22 13.70 5.46 15.70
CA GLN A 22 13.51 5.08 17.09
C GLN A 22 12.07 4.64 17.36
N ARG A 23 11.08 5.44 16.95
CA ARG A 23 9.67 5.08 17.14
C ARG A 23 9.29 3.80 16.40
N LEU A 24 9.85 3.58 15.21
CA LEU A 24 9.63 2.36 14.44
C LEU A 24 10.08 1.10 15.20
N ARG A 25 11.23 1.17 15.90
CA ARG A 25 11.72 0.06 16.73
C ARG A 25 10.84 -0.17 17.94
N GLU A 26 10.38 0.89 18.60
CA GLU A 26 9.47 0.79 19.74
C GLU A 26 8.16 0.11 19.35
N VAL A 27 7.52 0.54 18.26
CA VAL A 27 6.28 -0.07 17.78
C VAL A 27 6.48 -1.54 17.40
N ALA A 28 7.58 -1.87 16.72
CA ALA A 28 7.89 -3.25 16.39
C ALA A 28 8.04 -4.12 17.65
N GLN A 29 8.66 -3.58 18.71
CA GLN A 29 8.79 -4.26 20.00
C GLN A 29 7.44 -4.37 20.74
N GLU A 30 6.63 -3.30 20.75
CA GLU A 30 5.28 -3.28 21.34
C GLU A 30 4.37 -4.35 20.69
N GLU A 31 4.55 -4.61 19.40
CA GLU A 31 3.75 -5.59 18.62
C GLU A 31 4.36 -7.01 18.54
N ASP A 32 5.52 -7.26 19.18
CA ASP A 32 6.28 -8.53 19.06
C ASP A 32 6.60 -8.93 17.60
N ARG A 33 7.07 -7.95 16.81
CA ARG A 33 7.36 -8.10 15.38
C ARG A 33 8.76 -7.58 15.03
N THR A 34 9.28 -8.02 13.90
CA THR A 34 10.48 -7.41 13.32
C THR A 34 10.14 -6.09 12.60
N VAL A 35 11.10 -5.17 12.55
CA VAL A 35 10.98 -3.92 11.78
C VAL A 35 10.62 -4.18 10.31
N SER A 36 11.20 -5.21 9.71
CA SER A 36 10.92 -5.59 8.32
C SER A 36 9.48 -6.07 8.12
N GLU A 37 8.89 -6.78 9.08
CA GLU A 37 7.49 -7.19 9.02
C GLU A 37 6.55 -6.00 9.16
N LEU A 38 6.84 -5.12 10.13
CA LEU A 38 6.07 -3.90 10.34
C LEU A 38 6.07 -3.01 9.09
N LEU A 39 7.24 -2.78 8.49
CA LEU A 39 7.37 -1.98 7.28
C LEU A 39 6.71 -2.62 6.07
N ARG A 40 6.86 -3.93 5.88
CA ARG A 40 6.18 -4.64 4.78
C ARG A 40 4.67 -4.48 4.88
N GLU A 41 4.12 -4.62 6.08
CA GLU A 41 2.68 -4.48 6.29
C GLU A 41 2.22 -3.03 6.10
N ALA A 42 2.95 -2.06 6.63
CA ALA A 42 2.64 -0.64 6.43
C ALA A 42 2.63 -0.26 4.93
N ILE A 43 3.60 -0.76 4.16
CA ILE A 43 3.67 -0.54 2.70
C ILE A 43 2.48 -1.21 2.01
N ARG A 44 2.13 -2.45 2.37
CA ARG A 44 0.99 -3.18 1.81
C ARG A 44 -0.31 -2.39 2.01
N LEU A 45 -0.59 -1.98 3.24
CA LEU A 45 -1.77 -1.20 3.59
C LEU A 45 -1.83 0.13 2.81
N TYR A 46 -0.71 0.85 2.72
CA TYR A 46 -0.65 2.10 1.96
C TYR A 46 -0.98 1.92 0.48
N MET A 47 -0.46 0.86 -0.15
CA MET A 47 -0.70 0.58 -1.57
C MET A 47 -2.16 0.18 -1.82
N GLU A 48 -2.71 -0.71 -0.99
CA GLU A 48 -4.12 -1.14 -1.09
C GLU A 48 -5.08 0.04 -0.93
N GLU A 49 -4.85 0.88 0.08
CA GLU A 49 -5.67 2.07 0.31
C GLU A 49 -5.56 3.06 -0.85
N ARG A 50 -4.36 3.24 -1.41
CA ARG A 50 -4.14 4.10 -2.58
C ARG A 50 -4.90 3.59 -3.80
N GLU A 51 -4.87 2.29 -4.07
CA GLU A 51 -5.63 1.69 -5.16
C GLU A 51 -7.13 1.85 -4.98
N TRP A 52 -7.63 1.62 -3.77
CA TRP A 52 -9.06 1.78 -3.48
C TRP A 52 -9.52 3.22 -3.72
N ARG A 53 -8.77 4.22 -3.25
CA ARG A 53 -9.03 5.65 -3.51
C ARG A 53 -9.00 6.01 -4.99
N LEU A 54 -8.22 5.31 -5.82
CA LEU A 54 -8.20 5.52 -7.27
C LEU A 54 -9.45 4.92 -7.91
N LYS A 55 -9.82 3.69 -7.54
CA LYS A 55 -11.02 3.02 -8.03
C LYS A 55 -12.30 3.77 -7.67
N ASP A 56 -12.44 4.24 -6.43
CA ASP A 56 -13.59 5.03 -5.99
C ASP A 56 -13.73 6.32 -6.83
N ARG A 57 -12.63 7.05 -7.04
CA ARG A 57 -12.64 8.26 -7.88
C ARG A 57 -13.07 7.96 -9.32
N MET A 58 -12.58 6.87 -9.90
CA MET A 58 -12.97 6.46 -11.26
C MET A 58 -14.45 6.08 -11.33
N GLN A 59 -14.95 5.33 -10.34
CA GLN A 59 -16.34 4.91 -10.29
C GLN A 59 -17.30 6.10 -10.12
N ARG A 60 -16.93 7.10 -9.32
CA ARG A 60 -17.70 8.34 -9.19
C ARG A 60 -17.77 9.10 -10.51
N ARG A 61 -16.64 9.21 -11.22
CA ARG A 61 -16.59 9.85 -12.55
C ARG A 61 -17.43 9.12 -13.58
N SER A 62 -17.38 7.79 -13.62
CA SER A 62 -18.20 7.02 -14.56
C SER A 62 -19.68 7.13 -14.21
N ARG A 63 -20.07 7.11 -12.94
CA ARG A 63 -21.46 7.33 -12.53
C ARG A 63 -21.98 8.71 -12.92
N GLN A 64 -21.16 9.75 -12.78
CA GLN A 64 -21.51 11.10 -13.20
C GLN A 64 -21.70 11.20 -14.71
N ALA A 65 -20.75 10.68 -15.49
CA ALA A 65 -20.85 10.65 -16.95
C ALA A 65 -22.09 9.87 -17.45
N ASN A 66 -22.42 8.74 -16.82
CA ASN A 66 -23.64 7.99 -17.14
C ASN A 66 -24.92 8.75 -16.75
N ALA A 67 -24.91 9.50 -15.63
CA ALA A 67 -26.06 10.29 -15.20
C ALA A 67 -26.32 11.48 -16.15
N ASP A 68 -25.24 12.18 -16.55
CA ASP A 68 -25.31 13.29 -17.50
C ASP A 68 -25.80 12.82 -18.89
N GLU A 69 -25.41 11.61 -19.33
CA GLU A 69 -25.92 11.00 -20.58
C GLU A 69 -27.41 10.59 -20.49
N THR A 70 -27.90 10.19 -19.32
CA THR A 70 -29.32 9.85 -19.14
C THR A 70 -30.23 11.08 -19.04
N GLU A 71 -29.73 12.23 -18.59
CA GLU A 71 -30.51 13.48 -18.54
C GLU A 71 -30.53 14.24 -19.88
N ALA A 72 -29.57 13.98 -20.77
CA ALA A 72 -29.49 14.60 -22.09
C ALA A 72 -30.36 13.93 -23.17
N LYS A 73 -31.13 12.89 -22.82
CA LYS A 73 -31.91 12.05 -23.74
C LYS A 73 -33.40 12.10 -23.45
#